data_AF-A0A091PTW4-F1
#
_entry.id   AF-A0A091PTW4-F1
#
_cell.length_a   1.000
_cell.length_b   1.000
_cell.length_c   1.000
_cell.angle_alpha   90.00
_cell.angle_beta   90.00
_cell.angle_gamma   90.00
#
_symmetry.space_group_name_H-M   'P 1'
#
loop_
_entity.id
_entity.type
_entity.pdbx_description
1 polymer ?
#
loop_
_entity_poly.entity_id
_entity_poly.type
_entity_poly.pdbx_seq_one_letter_code
_entity_poly.pdbx_strand_id
1 'polypeptide(L)'
;QVLMEAWEKGINPEGNSTNPSNWDFSNSFFAGTVVTTIGCCNLAPSTVAGQIFCVFYALFGVPLNLAFLNQLGKGLNAHLITLERWVQKPGRTEIQLAIFLTTGTLIFLVFPPLVFSYVEGWSYREGFYFTFITLSTIGFGDYVVGTNPNKHYIPVYRSLTVIWIVFGLAWLALVFNVGADLMEKFLQLKWHKAD
;
A
#
# COMPACT_ATOMS: atom_id res chain seq x y z
N GLN A 1 4.89 7.26 -35.02
CA GLN A 1 4.74 8.59 -34.38
C GLN A 1 3.38 8.72 -33.71
N VAL A 2 2.27 8.58 -34.45
CA VAL A 2 0.89 8.68 -33.92
C VAL A 2 0.59 7.68 -32.79
N LEU A 3 1.09 6.44 -32.87
CA LEU A 3 0.89 5.42 -31.81
C LEU A 3 1.57 5.76 -30.49
N MET A 4 2.77 6.36 -30.54
CA MET A 4 3.48 6.81 -29.33
C MET A 4 2.77 8.01 -28.70
N GLU A 5 2.25 8.92 -29.52
CA GLU A 5 1.50 10.09 -29.07
C GLU A 5 0.14 9.72 -28.46
N ALA A 6 -0.51 8.67 -29.00
CA ALA A 6 -1.73 8.10 -28.45
C ALA A 6 -1.46 7.39 -27.11
N TRP A 7 -0.34 6.66 -27.01
CA TRP A 7 0.12 6.04 -25.77
C TRP A 7 0.42 7.07 -24.68
N GLU A 8 1.15 8.15 -25.01
CA GLU A 8 1.44 9.26 -24.09
C GLU A 8 0.16 9.96 -23.59
N LYS A 9 -0.90 9.98 -24.41
CA LYS A 9 -2.21 10.52 -24.03
C LYS A 9 -3.09 9.52 -23.28
N GLY A 10 -2.59 8.32 -22.96
CA GLY A 10 -3.29 7.28 -22.20
C GLY A 10 -4.32 6.48 -23.01
N ILE A 11 -4.19 6.46 -24.34
CA ILE A 11 -5.06 5.70 -25.25
C ILE A 11 -4.36 4.37 -25.57
N ASN A 12 -4.98 3.25 -25.18
CA ASN A 12 -4.45 1.91 -25.47
C ASN A 12 -4.68 1.57 -26.97
N PRO A 13 -3.63 1.37 -27.78
CA PRO A 13 -3.76 1.09 -29.21
C PRO A 13 -4.14 -0.36 -29.56
N GLU A 14 -4.12 -1.30 -28.60
CA GLU A 14 -4.37 -2.73 -28.86
C GLU A 14 -5.84 -3.15 -28.71
N GLY A 15 -6.71 -2.27 -28.20
CA GLY A 15 -8.12 -2.58 -27.94
C GLY A 15 -9.09 -1.87 -28.87
N ASN A 16 -9.99 -2.61 -29.51
CA ASN A 16 -11.15 -2.07 -30.25
C ASN A 16 -12.28 -1.60 -29.30
N SER A 17 -11.92 -1.14 -28.11
CA SER A 17 -12.87 -0.66 -27.12
C SER A 17 -12.48 0.76 -26.79
N THR A 18 -13.17 1.73 -27.39
CA THR A 18 -13.27 3.08 -26.84
C THR A 18 -13.96 2.96 -25.48
N ASN A 19 -13.23 2.53 -24.45
CA ASN A 19 -13.75 2.46 -23.10
C ASN A 19 -13.79 3.91 -22.60
N PRO A 20 -14.97 4.55 -22.46
CA PRO A 20 -15.05 5.98 -22.12
C PRO A 20 -14.61 6.29 -20.68
N SER A 21 -14.14 5.29 -19.94
CA SER A 21 -14.18 5.23 -18.48
C SER A 21 -12.85 5.45 -17.77
N ASN A 22 -11.75 5.83 -18.44
CA ASN A 22 -10.43 6.03 -17.80
C ASN A 22 -10.47 6.98 -16.57
N TRP A 23 -11.54 7.79 -16.41
CA TRP A 23 -11.77 8.70 -15.29
C TRP A 23 -13.11 8.48 -14.53
N ASP A 24 -13.71 7.29 -14.60
CA ASP A 24 -14.88 6.94 -13.76
C ASP A 24 -14.50 6.78 -12.27
N PHE A 25 -15.49 6.79 -11.37
CA PHE A 25 -15.28 6.66 -9.91
C PHE A 25 -14.42 5.43 -9.52
N SER A 26 -14.46 4.36 -10.32
CA SER A 26 -13.63 3.15 -10.15
C SER A 26 -12.16 3.32 -10.60
N ASN A 27 -11.86 4.36 -11.38
CA ASN A 27 -10.50 4.82 -11.74
C ASN A 27 -9.97 5.94 -10.83
N SER A 28 -10.74 6.36 -9.82
CA SER A 28 -10.28 7.24 -8.72
C SER A 28 -9.14 6.61 -7.86
N PHE A 29 -8.72 5.39 -8.20
CA PHE A 29 -7.51 4.72 -7.71
C PHE A 29 -6.27 5.62 -7.81
N PHE A 30 -6.20 6.48 -8.84
CA PHE A 30 -5.17 7.52 -8.96
C PHE A 30 -5.02 8.36 -7.69
N ALA A 31 -6.14 8.82 -7.12
CA ALA A 31 -6.15 9.64 -5.92
C ALA A 31 -5.54 8.88 -4.72
N GLY A 32 -5.90 7.61 -4.56
CA GLY A 32 -5.33 6.72 -3.55
C GLY A 32 -3.81 6.56 -3.72
N THR A 33 -3.33 6.30 -4.94
CA THR A 33 -1.89 6.15 -5.22
C THR A 33 -1.08 7.43 -5.03
N VAL A 34 -1.69 8.60 -5.24
CA VAL A 34 -1.05 9.91 -5.00
C VAL A 34 -0.92 10.17 -3.49
N VAL A 35 -1.99 9.93 -2.72
CA VAL A 35 -1.99 10.14 -1.26
C VAL A 35 -1.09 9.15 -0.51
N THR A 36 -1.01 7.92 -1.01
CA THR A 36 -0.15 6.86 -0.48
C THR A 36 1.30 6.93 -0.98
N THR A 37 1.63 7.95 -1.78
CA THR A 37 2.96 8.17 -2.37
C THR A 37 3.51 7.00 -3.18
N ILE A 38 2.65 6.11 -3.67
CA ILE A 38 3.07 4.95 -4.48
C ILE A 38 3.40 5.41 -5.90
N GLY A 39 2.55 6.27 -6.48
CA GLY A 39 2.81 6.85 -7.79
C GLY A 39 2.91 5.84 -8.95
N CYS A 40 2.07 4.79 -8.98
CA CYS A 40 2.01 3.87 -10.13
C CYS A 40 1.56 4.61 -11.41
N CYS A 41 2.53 5.08 -12.19
CA CYS A 41 2.37 5.98 -13.33
C CYS A 41 1.80 5.31 -14.60
N ASN A 42 0.56 4.81 -14.56
CA ASN A 42 -0.19 4.51 -15.80
C ASN A 42 -1.29 5.53 -16.11
N LEU A 43 -1.63 6.40 -15.14
CA LEU A 43 -2.59 7.50 -15.30
C LEU A 43 -1.96 8.73 -14.67
N ALA A 44 -1.56 9.71 -15.47
CA ALA A 44 -1.08 11.00 -15.00
C ALA A 44 -1.89 12.13 -15.67
N PRO A 45 -2.20 13.22 -14.95
CA PRO A 45 -2.93 14.34 -15.53
C PRO A 45 -2.08 14.98 -16.63
N SER A 46 -2.57 14.92 -17.87
CA SER A 46 -1.94 15.54 -19.04
C SER A 46 -2.32 17.03 -19.19
N THR A 47 -3.28 17.52 -18.41
CA THR A 47 -3.74 18.92 -18.44
C THR A 47 -3.06 19.77 -17.37
N VAL A 48 -2.74 21.03 -17.70
CA VAL A 48 -2.12 21.99 -16.76
C VAL A 48 -2.97 22.17 -15.50
N ALA A 49 -4.29 22.30 -15.65
CA ALA A 49 -5.20 22.43 -14.51
C ALA A 49 -5.21 21.17 -13.63
N GLY A 50 -5.18 19.97 -14.22
CA GLY A 50 -5.12 18.70 -13.49
C GLY A 50 -3.81 18.51 -12.74
N GLN A 51 -2.69 18.96 -13.30
CA GLN A 51 -1.38 18.95 -12.65
C GLN A 51 -1.34 19.88 -11.42
N ILE A 52 -1.83 21.12 -11.56
CA ILE A 52 -1.91 22.07 -10.43
C ILE A 52 -2.79 21.50 -9.31
N PHE A 53 -3.95 20.93 -9.66
CA PHE A 53 -4.82 20.26 -8.68
C PHE A 53 -4.09 19.10 -7.97
N CYS A 54 -3.37 18.27 -8.72
CA CYS A 54 -2.61 17.14 -8.16
C CYS A 54 -1.54 17.59 -7.16
N VAL A 55 -0.88 18.72 -7.40
CA VAL A 55 0.11 19.29 -6.46
C VAL A 55 -0.54 19.66 -5.13
N PHE A 56 -1.67 20.39 -5.14
CA PHE A 56 -2.38 20.73 -3.90
C PHE A 56 -2.95 19.49 -3.20
N TYR A 57 -3.48 18.54 -3.98
CA TYR A 57 -4.00 17.29 -3.45
C TYR A 57 -2.94 16.46 -2.74
N ALA A 58 -1.74 16.35 -3.31
CA ALA A 58 -0.60 15.69 -2.67
C ALA A 58 -0.10 16.45 -1.43
N LEU A 59 -0.04 17.79 -1.49
CA LEU A 59 0.44 18.65 -0.41
C LEU A 59 -0.33 18.44 0.89
N PHE A 60 -1.66 18.32 0.83
CA PHE A 60 -2.49 18.08 2.02
C PHE A 60 -2.74 16.59 2.27
N GLY A 61 -2.85 15.78 1.21
CA GLY A 61 -3.17 14.36 1.29
C GLY A 61 -2.07 13.54 1.94
N VAL A 62 -0.81 13.74 1.55
CA VAL A 62 0.33 12.95 2.08
C VAL A 62 0.52 13.17 3.59
N PRO A 63 0.56 14.41 4.13
CA PRO A 63 0.64 14.62 5.57
C PRO A 63 -0.56 14.07 6.34
N LEU A 64 -1.78 14.20 5.79
CA LEU A 64 -2.99 13.68 6.42
C LEU A 64 -2.97 12.16 6.48
N ASN A 65 -2.54 11.50 5.40
CA ASN A 65 -2.36 10.04 5.37
C ASN A 65 -1.33 9.62 6.42
N LEU A 66 -0.16 10.26 6.48
CA LEU A 66 0.86 9.94 7.49
C LEU A 66 0.36 10.14 8.93
N ALA A 67 -0.40 11.21 9.20
CA ALA A 67 -1.01 11.44 10.50
C ALA A 67 -2.05 10.36 10.86
N PHE A 68 -2.87 9.96 9.88
CA PHE A 68 -3.83 8.87 10.02
C PHE A 68 -3.14 7.52 10.29
N LEU A 69 -2.08 7.19 9.54
CA LEU A 69 -1.27 6.00 9.76
C LEU A 69 -0.69 5.96 11.19
N ASN A 70 -0.19 7.11 11.68
CA ASN A 70 0.31 7.23 13.05
C ASN A 70 -0.78 7.02 14.11
N GLN A 71 -2.00 7.52 13.90
CA GLN A 71 -3.12 7.29 14.82
C GLN A 71 -3.57 5.83 14.83
N LEU A 72 -3.66 5.20 13.65
CA LEU A 72 -3.96 3.76 13.55
C LEU A 72 -2.90 2.92 14.25
N GLY A 73 -1.62 3.26 14.10
CA GLY A 73 -0.53 2.59 14.81
C GLY A 73 -0.67 2.69 16.33
N LYS A 74 -1.02 3.87 16.86
CA LYS A 74 -1.29 4.06 18.30
C LYS A 74 -2.50 3.27 18.77
N GLY A 75 -3.57 3.21 17.97
CA GLY A 75 -4.76 2.39 18.26
C GLY A 75 -4.44 0.90 18.36
N LEU A 76 -3.67 0.38 17.40
CA LEU A 76 -3.20 -1.01 17.41
C LEU A 76 -2.32 -1.31 18.64
N ASN A 77 -1.40 -0.41 18.99
CA ASN A 77 -0.60 -0.54 20.21
C ASN A 77 -1.47 -0.52 21.48
N ALA A 78 -2.51 0.31 21.54
CA ALA A 78 -3.45 0.32 22.67
C ALA A 78 -4.23 -1.01 22.79
N HIS A 79 -4.63 -1.59 21.66
CA HIS A 79 -5.26 -2.92 21.63
C HIS A 79 -4.28 -4.02 22.07
N LEU A 80 -3.01 -3.94 21.66
CA LEU A 80 -1.96 -4.87 22.07
C LEU A 80 -1.66 -4.79 23.56
N ILE A 81 -1.56 -3.58 24.13
CA ILE A 81 -1.37 -3.37 25.58
C ILE A 81 -2.62 -3.85 26.35
N THR A 82 -3.81 -3.69 25.78
CA THR A 82 -5.03 -4.23 26.39
C THR A 82 -4.98 -5.76 26.41
N LEU A 83 -4.61 -6.41 25.30
CA LEU A 83 -4.39 -7.86 25.23
C LEU A 83 -3.29 -8.34 26.19
N GLU A 84 -2.22 -7.56 26.35
CA GLU A 84 -1.14 -7.83 27.29
C GLU A 84 -1.60 -7.76 28.76
N ARG A 85 -2.50 -6.83 29.12
CA ARG A 85 -3.11 -6.81 30.46
C ARG A 85 -3.94 -8.06 30.75
N TRP A 86 -4.55 -8.66 29.72
CA TRP A 86 -5.24 -9.95 29.82
C TRP A 86 -4.25 -11.13 29.94
N VAL A 87 -3.04 -11.00 29.41
CA VAL A 87 -1.98 -12.03 29.44
C VAL A 87 -0.84 -11.54 30.33
N GLN A 88 -1.06 -11.59 31.65
CA GLN A 88 -0.09 -11.12 32.65
C GLN A 88 1.26 -11.87 32.62
N LYS A 89 2.27 -11.43 31.83
CA LYS A 89 3.72 -11.61 32.11
C LYS A 89 4.62 -10.58 31.37
N PRO A 90 5.31 -9.66 32.08
CA PRO A 90 5.99 -8.48 31.51
C PRO A 90 7.28 -8.74 30.71
N GLY A 91 7.74 -9.99 30.60
CA GLY A 91 8.93 -10.35 29.80
C GLY A 91 8.63 -11.19 28.55
N ARG A 92 7.40 -11.69 28.40
CA ARG A 92 6.97 -12.47 27.22
C ARG A 92 6.40 -11.58 26.11
N THR A 93 6.06 -10.36 26.46
CA THR A 93 5.21 -9.49 25.64
C THR A 93 5.98 -8.80 24.53
N GLU A 94 7.22 -8.39 24.75
CA GLU A 94 8.08 -7.85 23.67
C GLU A 94 8.37 -8.90 22.58
N ILE A 95 8.64 -10.17 22.98
CA ILE A 95 8.84 -11.27 22.04
C ILE A 95 7.53 -11.63 21.33
N GLN A 96 6.41 -11.70 22.06
CA GLN A 96 5.08 -11.94 21.48
C GLN A 96 4.68 -10.84 20.49
N LEU A 97 5.03 -9.60 20.79
CA LEU A 97 4.78 -8.45 19.93
C LEU A 97 5.65 -8.49 18.67
N ALA A 98 6.95 -8.84 18.79
CA ALA A 98 7.79 -9.08 17.63
C ALA A 98 7.27 -10.23 16.75
N ILE A 99 6.78 -11.33 17.35
CA ILE A 99 6.17 -12.45 16.63
C ILE A 99 4.87 -12.01 15.94
N PHE A 100 4.03 -11.23 16.61
CA PHE A 100 2.80 -10.69 16.04
C PHE A 100 3.08 -9.75 14.85
N LEU A 101 4.03 -8.83 15.00
CA LEU A 101 4.43 -7.89 13.95
C LEU A 101 5.02 -8.62 12.74
N THR A 102 5.90 -9.60 12.96
CA THR A 102 6.48 -10.40 11.87
C THR A 102 5.43 -11.26 11.18
N THR A 103 4.57 -11.94 11.94
CA THR A 103 3.49 -12.78 11.39
C THR A 103 2.49 -11.95 10.57
N GLY A 104 2.05 -10.81 11.09
CA GLY A 104 1.13 -9.94 10.34
C GLY A 104 1.78 -9.37 9.07
N THR A 105 3.06 -9.01 9.11
CA THR A 105 3.79 -8.56 7.91
C THR A 105 3.84 -9.66 6.84
N LEU A 106 4.10 -10.91 7.26
CA LEU A 106 4.05 -12.06 6.34
C LEU A 106 2.65 -12.25 5.75
N ILE A 107 1.59 -12.12 6.54
CA ILE A 107 0.21 -12.22 6.04
C ILE A 107 -0.07 -11.14 4.99
N PHE A 108 0.26 -9.88 5.27
CA PHE A 108 0.05 -8.77 4.33
C PHE A 108 0.89 -8.88 3.05
N LEU A 109 2.01 -9.61 3.07
CA LEU A 109 2.86 -9.83 1.89
C LEU A 109 2.52 -11.10 1.11
N VAL A 110 2.13 -12.19 1.77
CA VAL A 110 2.01 -13.53 1.17
C VAL A 110 0.58 -13.85 0.76
N PHE A 111 -0.42 -13.35 1.49
CA PHE A 111 -1.83 -13.63 1.18
C PHE A 111 -2.35 -12.90 -0.07
N PRO A 112 -2.14 -11.59 -0.26
CA PRO A 112 -2.67 -10.86 -1.41
C PRO A 112 -2.18 -11.39 -2.78
N PRO A 113 -0.92 -11.82 -2.96
CA PRO A 113 -0.46 -12.44 -4.19
C PRO A 113 -1.28 -13.65 -4.66
N LEU A 114 -1.86 -14.43 -3.74
CA LEU A 114 -2.76 -15.54 -4.09
C LEU A 114 -4.05 -15.01 -4.74
N VAL A 115 -4.62 -13.95 -4.17
CA VAL A 115 -5.83 -13.30 -4.70
C VAL A 115 -5.54 -12.67 -6.05
N PHE A 116 -4.44 -11.93 -6.18
CA PHE A 116 -4.05 -11.30 -7.45
C PHE A 116 -3.73 -12.33 -8.52
N SER A 117 -3.03 -13.41 -8.19
CA SER A 117 -2.77 -14.51 -9.13
C SER A 117 -4.07 -15.12 -9.67
N TYR A 118 -5.07 -15.32 -8.80
CA TYR A 118 -6.38 -15.86 -9.21
C TYR A 118 -7.20 -14.87 -10.06
N VAL A 119 -7.29 -13.61 -9.65
CA VAL A 119 -8.15 -12.60 -10.31
C VAL A 119 -7.48 -12.06 -11.60
N GLU A 120 -6.22 -11.68 -11.51
CA GLU A 120 -5.46 -11.11 -12.64
C GLU A 120 -4.91 -12.17 -13.58
N GLY A 121 -4.89 -13.44 -13.18
CA GLY A 121 -4.27 -14.52 -13.95
C GLY A 121 -2.75 -14.41 -14.02
N TRP A 122 -2.16 -13.61 -13.14
CA TRP A 122 -0.71 -13.52 -12.98
C TRP A 122 -0.17 -14.79 -12.31
N SER A 123 1.09 -15.10 -12.53
CA SER A 123 1.80 -16.07 -11.71
C SER A 123 1.92 -15.56 -10.27
N TYR A 124 2.02 -16.47 -9.30
CA TYR A 124 2.22 -16.11 -7.90
C TYR A 124 3.44 -15.20 -7.69
N ARG A 125 4.50 -15.40 -8.48
CA ARG A 125 5.73 -14.58 -8.44
C ARG A 125 5.45 -13.13 -8.83
N GLU A 126 4.68 -12.92 -9.90
CA GLU A 126 4.30 -11.59 -10.37
C GLU A 126 3.37 -10.90 -9.36
N GLY A 127 2.42 -11.64 -8.79
CA GLY A 127 1.58 -11.14 -7.70
C GLY A 127 2.40 -10.72 -6.46
N PHE A 128 3.38 -11.52 -6.06
CA PHE A 128 4.27 -11.20 -4.94
C PHE A 128 5.14 -9.98 -5.23
N TYR A 129 5.70 -9.90 -6.45
CA TYR A 129 6.45 -8.75 -6.91
C TYR A 129 5.61 -7.47 -6.87
N PHE A 130 4.38 -7.51 -7.41
CA PHE A 130 3.43 -6.40 -7.34
C PHE A 130 3.16 -5.98 -5.89
N THR A 131 2.84 -6.93 -5.01
CA THR A 131 2.56 -6.66 -3.60
C THR A 131 3.75 -6.00 -2.90
N PHE A 132 4.96 -6.51 -3.11
CA PHE A 132 6.18 -5.95 -2.51
C PHE A 132 6.44 -4.52 -3.01
N ILE A 133 6.48 -4.29 -4.32
CA ILE A 133 6.75 -2.98 -4.93
C ILE A 133 5.69 -1.94 -4.57
N THR A 134 4.44 -2.37 -4.41
CA THR A 134 3.32 -1.50 -4.01
C THR A 134 3.43 -1.10 -2.54
N LEU A 135 3.64 -2.06 -1.64
CA LEU A 135 3.73 -1.79 -0.20
C LEU A 135 5.05 -1.11 0.20
N SER A 136 6.13 -1.33 -0.55
CA SER A 136 7.38 -0.58 -0.38
C SER A 136 7.33 0.82 -1.02
N THR A 137 6.17 1.23 -1.54
CA THR A 137 5.94 2.51 -2.22
C THR A 137 6.93 2.80 -3.36
N ILE A 138 7.48 1.76 -4.01
CA ILE A 138 8.35 1.92 -5.19
C ILE A 138 7.50 2.19 -6.43
N GLY A 139 6.42 1.42 -6.60
CA GLY A 139 5.36 1.74 -7.57
C GLY A 139 5.78 1.83 -9.03
N PHE A 140 6.55 0.87 -9.56
CA PHE A 140 7.01 0.89 -10.96
C PHE A 140 5.89 1.03 -12.01
N GLY A 141 4.68 0.54 -11.71
CA GLY A 141 3.50 0.66 -12.59
C GLY A 141 3.46 -0.34 -13.74
N ASP A 142 4.39 -1.30 -13.79
CA ASP A 142 4.42 -2.42 -14.73
C ASP A 142 3.28 -3.43 -14.49
N TYR A 143 2.93 -3.66 -13.23
CA TYR A 143 1.75 -4.41 -12.81
C TYR A 143 0.74 -3.48 -12.14
N VAL A 144 -0.49 -3.45 -12.66
CA VAL A 144 -1.60 -2.69 -12.09
C VAL A 144 -2.85 -3.54 -12.11
N VAL A 145 -3.56 -3.61 -10.98
CA VAL A 145 -4.77 -4.41 -10.85
C VAL A 145 -5.95 -3.80 -11.62
N GLY A 146 -6.78 -4.68 -12.19
CA GLY A 146 -8.05 -4.32 -12.77
C GLY A 146 -7.97 -3.56 -14.09
N THR A 147 -6.81 -3.47 -14.76
CA THR A 147 -6.63 -2.68 -15.99
C THR A 147 -6.79 -3.47 -17.29
N ASN A 148 -6.84 -4.81 -17.24
CA ASN A 148 -6.91 -5.62 -18.46
C ASN A 148 -8.28 -5.46 -19.15
N PRO A 149 -8.33 -4.98 -20.41
CA PRO A 149 -9.60 -4.75 -21.11
C PRO A 149 -10.35 -6.04 -21.45
N ASN A 150 -9.63 -7.17 -21.52
CA ASN A 150 -10.19 -8.49 -21.85
C ASN A 150 -10.83 -9.21 -20.64
N LYS A 151 -10.78 -8.61 -19.44
CA LYS A 151 -11.30 -9.21 -18.21
C LYS A 151 -12.39 -8.34 -17.59
N HIS A 152 -13.49 -8.98 -17.20
CA HIS A 152 -14.55 -8.32 -16.44
C HIS A 152 -14.25 -8.42 -14.94
N TYR A 153 -13.88 -7.30 -14.34
CA TYR A 153 -13.64 -7.18 -12.91
C TYR A 153 -14.91 -6.75 -12.16
N ILE A 154 -15.02 -7.18 -10.90
CA ILE A 154 -16.05 -6.67 -10.00
C ILE A 154 -15.74 -5.20 -9.69
N PRO A 155 -16.71 -4.27 -9.73
CA PRO A 155 -16.47 -2.83 -9.48
C PRO A 155 -15.76 -2.53 -8.16
N VAL A 156 -16.01 -3.36 -7.14
CA VAL A 156 -15.50 -3.20 -5.77
C VAL A 156 -14.05 -3.69 -5.61
N TYR A 157 -13.56 -4.53 -6.52
CA TYR A 157 -12.22 -5.14 -6.43
C TYR A 157 -11.09 -4.10 -6.35
N ARG A 158 -11.20 -3.04 -7.17
CA ARG A 158 -10.22 -1.94 -7.15
C ARG A 158 -10.25 -1.17 -5.83
N SER A 159 -11.43 -0.83 -5.33
CA SER A 159 -11.58 -0.16 -4.03
C SER A 159 -11.04 -1.00 -2.88
N LEU A 160 -11.29 -2.31 -2.89
CA LEU A 160 -10.71 -3.24 -1.91
C LEU A 160 -9.18 -3.27 -1.97
N THR A 161 -8.60 -3.16 -3.17
CA THR A 161 -7.14 -3.09 -3.32
C THR A 161 -6.59 -1.79 -2.72
N VAL A 162 -7.25 -0.63 -2.91
CA VAL A 162 -6.85 0.62 -2.23
C VAL A 162 -6.92 0.48 -0.72
N ILE A 163 -8.02 -0.08 -0.23
CA ILE A 163 -8.21 -0.30 1.21
C ILE A 163 -7.09 -1.18 1.76
N TRP A 164 -6.79 -2.29 1.08
CA TRP A 164 -5.68 -3.16 1.44
C TRP A 164 -4.33 -2.44 1.44
N ILE A 165 -4.04 -1.62 0.44
CA ILE A 165 -2.82 -0.80 0.37
C ILE A 165 -2.73 0.14 1.58
N VAL A 166 -3.80 0.87 1.89
CA VAL A 166 -3.84 1.81 3.03
C VAL A 166 -3.58 1.07 4.34
N PHE A 167 -4.23 -0.08 4.56
CA PHE A 167 -3.99 -0.91 5.74
C PHE A 167 -2.57 -1.51 5.78
N GLY A 168 -2.04 -1.95 4.64
CA GLY A 168 -0.69 -2.48 4.53
C GLY A 168 0.39 -1.43 4.83
N LEU A 169 0.20 -0.20 4.34
CA LEU A 169 1.08 0.93 4.66
C LEU A 169 0.95 1.35 6.14
N ALA A 170 -0.26 1.33 6.71
CA ALA A 170 -0.47 1.54 8.14
C ALA A 170 0.30 0.51 8.98
N TRP A 171 0.22 -0.75 8.58
CA TRP A 171 0.93 -1.85 9.23
C TRP A 171 2.44 -1.69 9.13
N LEU A 172 2.98 -1.37 7.95
CA LEU A 172 4.41 -1.13 7.78
C LEU A 172 4.90 0.06 8.61
N ALA A 173 4.14 1.16 8.67
CA ALA A 173 4.46 2.29 9.52
C ALA A 173 4.51 1.90 11.01
N LEU A 174 3.58 1.05 11.46
CA LEU A 174 3.60 0.49 12.81
C LEU A 174 4.86 -0.35 13.05
N VAL A 175 5.22 -1.24 12.12
CA VAL A 175 6.42 -2.07 12.21
C VAL A 175 7.67 -1.22 12.32
N PHE A 176 7.79 -0.14 11.53
CA PHE A 176 8.94 0.77 11.63
C PHE A 176 8.98 1.51 12.97
N ASN A 177 7.86 2.08 13.42
CA ASN A 177 7.80 2.83 14.67
C ASN A 177 8.13 1.94 15.88
N VAL A 178 7.47 0.79 16.01
CA VAL A 178 7.69 -0.12 17.14
C VAL A 178 9.04 -0.84 17.03
N GLY A 179 9.47 -1.18 15.80
CA GLY A 179 10.79 -1.75 15.55
C GLY A 179 11.93 -0.80 15.96
N ALA A 180 11.78 0.50 15.71
CA ALA A 180 12.74 1.51 16.16
C ALA A 180 12.81 1.58 17.70
N ASP A 181 11.65 1.65 18.38
CA ASP A 181 11.58 1.67 19.85
C ASP A 181 12.20 0.41 20.49
N LEU A 182 11.91 -0.76 19.91
CA LEU A 182 12.48 -2.04 20.36
C LEU A 182 14.00 -2.07 20.19
N MET A 183 14.50 -1.56 19.06
CA MET A 183 15.93 -1.50 18.79
C MET A 183 16.65 -0.57 19.77
N GLU A 184 16.07 0.60 20.07
CA GLU A 184 16.62 1.52 21.06
C GLU A 184 16.69 0.89 22.46
N LYS A 185 15.61 0.26 22.92
CA LYS A 185 15.59 -0.47 24.20
C LYS A 185 16.66 -1.57 24.26
N PHE A 186 16.84 -2.32 23.18
CA PHE A 186 17.84 -3.39 23.12
C PHE A 186 19.28 -2.86 23.18
N LEU A 187 19.54 -1.72 22.51
CA LEU A 187 20.84 -1.04 22.58
C LEU A 187 21.13 -0.54 24.00
N GLN A 188 20.16 0.08 24.67
CA GLN A 188 20.29 0.53 26.08
C GLN A 188 20.55 -0.64 27.04
N LEU A 189 19.84 -1.76 26.87
CA LEU A 189 20.04 -2.98 27.66
C LEU A 189 21.42 -3.61 27.46
N LYS A 190 21.95 -3.57 26.23
CA LYS A 190 23.33 -4.02 25.95
C LYS A 190 24.36 -3.08 26.57
N TRP A 191 24.14 -1.78 26.50
CA TRP A 191 25.04 -0.78 27.08
C TRP A 191 25.20 -0.98 28.60
N HIS A 192 24.08 -1.10 29.34
CA HIS A 192 24.10 -1.32 30.80
C HIS A 192 24.69 -2.66 31.26
N LYS A 193 24.88 -3.63 30.35
CA LYS A 193 25.55 -4.91 30.66
C LYS A 193 27.05 -4.89 30.37
N ALA A 194 27.54 -3.85 29.69
CA ALA A 194 28.94 -3.70 29.33
C ALA A 194 29.75 -2.89 30.35
N ASP A 195 29.06 -2.20 31.27
CA ASP A 195 29.60 -1.51 32.47
C ASP A 195 29.61 -2.46 33.69
#